data_AF-A0ABD3L6S5-F1
#
_entry.id   AF-A0ABD3L6S5-F1
#
_cell.length_a   1.000
_cell.length_b   1.000
_cell.length_c   1.000
_cell.angle_alpha   90.00
_cell.angle_beta   90.00
_cell.angle_gamma   90.00
#
_symmetry.space_group_name_H-M   'P 1'
#
loop_
_entity.id
_entity.type
_entity.pdbx_description
1 polymer ?
#
loop_
_entity_poly.entity_id
_entity_poly.type
_entity_poly.pdbx_seq_one_letter_code
_entity_poly.pdbx_strand_id
1 'polypeptide(L)' 'MVVRIQLARFGCKNRPFYRVMAADSRSPRDGKHLEVLGYYNPCPVYSSLSLSLSLSLSLSLSLSLSLSLSPFLFVSGWQ' A
#
# COMPACT_ATOMS: atom_id res chain seq x y z
N MET A 1 -12.27 9.63 15.50
CA MET A 1 -12.56 8.98 14.21
C MET A 1 -11.55 7.87 14.02
N VAL A 2 -11.95 6.70 13.52
CA VAL A 2 -11.05 5.54 13.38
C VAL A 2 -11.25 4.96 11.99
N VAL A 3 -10.19 5.03 11.19
CA VAL A 3 -10.12 4.46 9.83
C VAL A 3 -9.78 2.98 9.94
N ARG A 4 -10.54 2.15 9.24
CA ARG A 4 -10.30 0.70 9.15
C ARG A 4 -10.15 0.32 7.68
N ILE A 5 -9.32 -0.68 7.44
CA ILE A 5 -9.26 -1.34 6.14
C ILE A 5 -10.40 -2.35 6.09
N GLN A 6 -11.25 -2.25 5.08
CA GLN A 6 -12.45 -3.07 4.90
C GLN A 6 -12.49 -3.68 3.50
N LEU A 7 -13.20 -4.80 3.38
CA LEU A 7 -13.44 -5.48 2.11
C LEU A 7 -14.89 -5.29 1.65
N ALA A 8 -15.08 -4.50 0.60
CA ALA A 8 -16.37 -4.43 -0.08
C ALA A 8 -16.52 -5.63 -1.02
N ARG A 9 -17.69 -6.25 -1.00
CA ARG A 9 -17.97 -7.46 -1.77
C ARG A 9 -18.71 -7.08 -3.04
N PHE A 10 -18.10 -7.45 -4.16
CA PHE A 10 -18.66 -7.32 -5.49
C PHE A 10 -18.70 -8.69 -6.18
N GLY A 11 -19.29 -8.73 -7.37
CA GLY A 11 -19.35 -9.92 -8.21
C GLY A 11 -20.67 -10.68 -8.10
N CYS A 12 -20.69 -11.86 -8.72
CA CYS A 12 -21.87 -12.69 -8.86
C CYS A 12 -21.93 -13.78 -7.78
N LYS A 13 -23.10 -14.42 -7.65
CA LYS A 13 -23.24 -15.66 -6.88
C LYS A 13 -22.20 -16.67 -7.38
N ASN A 14 -21.45 -17.27 -6.46
CA ASN A 14 -20.32 -18.20 -6.72
C ASN A 14 -19.08 -17.60 -7.43
N ARG A 15 -18.98 -16.27 -7.60
CA ARG A 15 -17.78 -15.58 -8.09
C ARG A 15 -17.57 -14.27 -7.31
N PRO A 16 -17.11 -14.35 -6.05
CA PRO A 16 -16.90 -13.17 -5.22
C PRO A 16 -15.64 -12.41 -5.64
N PHE A 17 -15.74 -11.08 -5.72
CA PHE A 17 -14.64 -10.15 -5.95
C PHE A 17 -14.59 -9.15 -4.80
N TYR A 18 -13.41 -8.86 -4.26
CA TYR A 18 -13.28 -7.96 -3.12
C TYR A 18 -12.43 -6.75 -3.47
N ARG A 19 -12.90 -5.56 -3.06
CA ARG A 19 -12.10 -4.33 -3.08
C ARG A 19 -11.58 -4.04 -1.69
N VAL A 20 -10.28 -3.84 -1.56
CA VAL A 20 -9.63 -3.40 -0.33
C VAL A 20 -9.75 -1.89 -0.27
N MET A 21 -10.47 -1.38 0.72
CA MET A 21 -10.74 0.06 0.86
C MET A 21 -10.43 0.54 2.27
N ALA A 22 -9.92 1.76 2.38
CA ALA A 22 -9.81 2.45 3.66
C ALA A 22 -11.09 3.27 3.89
N ALA A 23 -11.81 2.99 4.98
CA ALA A 23 -13.05 3.69 5.30
C ALA A 23 -13.21 3.88 6.81
N ASP A 24 -13.97 4.90 7.21
CA ASP A 24 -14.31 5.10 8.61
C ASP A 24 -15.12 3.94 9.17
N SER A 25 -14.87 3.57 10.42
CA SER A 25 -15.58 2.46 11.10
C SER A 25 -17.10 2.56 11.12
N ARG A 26 -17.67 3.76 10.99
CA ARG A 26 -19.13 4.01 10.99
C ARG A 26 -19.75 3.95 9.60
N SER A 27 -18.94 3.90 8.55
CA SER A 27 -19.43 3.86 7.18
C SER A 27 -19.99 2.46 6.84
N PRO A 28 -21.06 2.38 6.02
CA PRO A 28 -21.57 1.09 5.56
C PRO A 28 -20.58 0.42 4.61
N ARG A 29 -20.61 -0.91 4.58
CA ARG A 29 -19.61 -1.77 3.90
C ARG A 29 -19.34 -1.40 2.43
N ASP A 30 -20.38 -1.07 1.67
CA ASP A 30 -20.29 -0.74 0.24
C ASP A 30 -20.54 0.76 -0.02
N GLY A 31 -20.42 1.61 1.00
CA GLY A 31 -20.72 3.04 0.92
C GLY A 31 -19.52 3.95 0.71
N LYS A 32 -19.59 5.14 1.32
CA LYS A 32 -18.56 6.18 1.22
C LYS A 32 -17.26 5.70 1.85
N HIS A 33 -16.25 5.50 1.01
CA HIS A 33 -14.88 5.16 1.37
C HIS A 33 -13.96 6.36 1.15
N LEU A 34 -12.80 6.36 1.79
CA LEU A 34 -11.77 7.40 1.62
C LEU A 34 -10.96 7.11 0.35
N GLU A 35 -10.41 5.90 0.24
CA GLU A 35 -9.55 5.47 -0.86
C GLU A 35 -9.62 3.95 -1.08
N VAL A 36 -9.39 3.51 -2.31
CA VAL A 36 -9.28 2.09 -2.69
C VAL A 36 -7.79 1.71 -2.73
N LEU A 37 -7.38 0.80 -1.84
CA LEU A 37 -5.99 0.33 -1.70
C LEU A 37 -5.63 -0.79 -2.69
N GLY A 38 -6.63 -1.51 -3.19
CA GLY A 38 -6.40 -2.60 -4.15
C GLY A 38 -7.56 -3.57 -4.30
N TYR A 39 -7.29 -4.68 -4.98
CA TYR A 39 -8.27 -5.70 -5.32
C TYR A 39 -7.81 -7.07 -4.81
N TYR A 40 -8.76 -7.86 -4.34
CA TYR A 40 -8.55 -9.22 -3.89
C TYR A 40 -9.55 -10.15 -4.61
N ASN A 41 -9.01 -11.09 -5.40
CA ASN A 41 -9.78 -12.12 -6.08
C ASN A 41 -9.42 -13.50 -5.49
N PRO A 42 -10.34 -14.15 -4.74
CA PRO A 42 -10.09 -15.47 -4.17
C PRO A 42 -10.23 -16.61 -5.18
N CYS A 43 -10.71 -16.36 -6.41
CA CYS A 43 -10.82 -17.39 -7.43
C CYS A 43 -9.42 -17.63 -8.08
N PRO A 44 -8.82 -18.82 -7.90
CA PRO A 44 -7.38 -19.05 -7.97
C PRO A 44 -6.78 -19.19 -9.38
N VAL A 45 -7.53 -19.00 -10.47
CA VAL A 45 -6.89 -18.99 -11.80
C VAL A 45 -5.93 -17.79 -11.92
N TYR A 46 -6.16 -16.72 -11.15
CA TYR A 46 -5.35 -15.50 -11.11
C TYR A 46 -5.38 -14.87 -9.71
N SER A 47 -4.86 -15.55 -8.68
CA SER A 47 -4.73 -14.95 -7.34
C SER A 47 -3.63 -13.87 -7.33
N SER A 48 -3.88 -12.74 -7.98
CA SER A 48 -3.02 -11.56 -7.95
C SER A 48 -3.51 -10.63 -6.85
N LEU A 49 -2.83 -10.66 -5.70
CA LEU A 49 -3.02 -9.68 -4.63
C LEU A 49 -2.14 -8.47 -4.97
N SER A 50 -2.66 -7.57 -5.82
CA SER A 50 -1.93 -6.39 -6.29
C SER A 50 -2.01 -5.26 -5.25
N LEU A 51 -1.11 -5.30 -4.25
CA LEU A 51 -0.84 -4.17 -3.36
C LEU A 51 0.32 -3.36 -3.95
N SER A 52 0.02 -2.30 -4.68
CA SER A 52 1.04 -1.40 -5.22
C SER A 52 1.45 -0.35 -4.18
N LEU A 53 2.30 -0.73 -3.22
CA LEU A 53 2.84 0.20 -2.21
C LEU A 53 4.33 -0.03 -1.93
N SER A 54 5.12 -0.46 -2.93
CA SER A 54 6.53 -0.87 -2.71
C SER A 54 7.60 -0.02 -3.41
N LEU A 55 7.30 0.70 -4.49
CA LEU A 55 8.36 1.34 -5.29
C LEU A 55 8.73 2.78 -4.86
N SER A 56 7.84 3.53 -4.20
CA SER A 56 8.08 4.95 -3.88
C SER A 56 8.84 5.16 -2.56
N LEU A 57 8.56 4.37 -1.53
CA LEU A 57 9.21 4.50 -0.21
C LEU A 57 10.66 3.98 -0.18
N SER A 58 10.98 2.96 -0.99
CA SER A 58 12.32 2.37 -1.03
C SER A 58 13.33 3.27 -1.73
N LEU A 59 12.94 3.92 -2.83
CA LEU A 59 13.81 4.84 -3.59
C LEU A 59 14.11 6.15 -2.83
N SER A 60 13.17 6.63 -2.00
CA SER A 60 13.34 7.87 -1.24
C SER A 60 14.21 7.69 0.01
N LEU A 61 14.12 6.52 0.67
CA LEU A 61 14.92 6.20 1.85
C LEU A 61 16.40 5.93 1.52
N SER A 62 16.70 5.39 0.33
CA SER A 62 18.09 5.14 -0.12
C SER A 62 18.82 6.42 -0.53
N LEU A 63 18.14 7.33 -1.26
CA LEU A 63 18.73 8.60 -1.68
C LEU A 63 19.06 9.50 -0.48
N SER A 64 18.20 9.52 0.55
CA SER A 64 18.39 10.36 1.74
C SER A 64 19.53 9.88 2.65
N LEU A 65 19.70 8.57 2.87
CA LEU A 65 20.84 8.02 3.62
C LEU A 65 22.19 8.28 2.92
N SER A 66 22.22 8.25 1.59
CA SER A 66 23.45 8.46 0.82
C SER A 66 23.99 9.90 0.91
N LEU A 67 23.10 10.90 0.99
CA LEU A 67 23.43 12.32 1.11
C LEU A 67 23.81 12.73 2.55
N SER A 68 23.35 12.00 3.57
CA SER A 68 23.70 12.29 4.97
C SER A 68 25.03 11.68 5.41
N LEU A 69 25.49 10.60 4.76
CA LEU A 69 26.74 9.91 5.10
C LEU A 69 27.97 10.43 4.31
N SER A 70 27.77 11.34 3.36
CA SER A 70 28.84 11.88 2.51
C SER A 70 29.64 13.09 3.04
N PRO A 71 29.29 13.81 4.13
CA PRO A 71 30.22 14.82 4.66
C PRO A 71 31.27 14.24 5.62
N PHE A 72 31.16 12.97 6.04
CA PHE A 72 32.01 12.41 7.10
C PHE A 72 33.26 11.64 6.62
N LEU A 73 33.33 11.30 5.33
CA LEU A 73 34.50 10.63 4.72
C LEU A 73 35.31 11.57 3.81
N PHE A 74 35.45 12.85 4.19
CA PHE A 74 36.33 13.81 3.50
C PHE A 74 37.27 14.58 4.46
N VAL A 75 37.56 14.05 5.66
CA VAL A 75 38.44 14.74 6.65
C VAL A 75 39.65 13.91 7.12
N SER A 76 39.92 12.71 6.61
CA SER A 76 41.07 11.91 7.09
C SER A 76 41.79 11.12 6.01
N GLY A 77 42.36 11.78 4.98
CA GLY A 77 43.12 11.04 3.97
C GLY A 77 43.86 11.81 2.89
N TRP A 78 44.36 13.02 3.16
CA TRP A 78 45.41 13.63 2.33
C TRP A 78 46.56 14.10 3.23
N GLN A 79 47.46 13.16 3.54
CA GLN A 79 48.88 13.39 3.73
C GLN A 79 49.64 12.18 3.17
#